data_AF-A0A5C4X7J3-F1
#
_entry.id   AF-A0A5C4X7J3-F1
#
_cell.length_a   1.000
_cell.length_b   1.000
_cell.length_c   1.000
_cell.angle_alpha   90.00
_cell.angle_beta   90.00
_cell.angle_gamma   90.00
#
_symmetry.space_group_name_H-M   'P 1'
#
loop_
_entity.id
_entity.type
_entity.pdbx_description
1 polymer ?
#
loop_
_entity_poly.entity_id
_entity_poly.type
_entity_poly.pdbx_seq_one_letter_code
_entity_poly.pdbx_strand_id
1 'polypeptide(L)'
;MVFSINFVVEKKSKLLRDYMTDDNIRGALAEMRAIVAEMTTMIPQQGAHYRDVDKRLKSFETEMKRRNRNSALARQILLCAAFASIVCRHLAQAKKPKLVRWISDRDAIFDKHDKVAFDLSFLYFHLHRMMNGQDALEPSFLFGLPGWDGINQFAEFIRLPDYLAGTLADVKFPDMTFTHSKFEPVFQNLFVNGPNAALVEILAREGGGITARRLIPRAPVII
;
A
#
# COMPACT_ATOMS: atom_id res chain seq x y z
N MET A 1 -11.37 13.50 12.70
CA MET A 1 -10.55 12.50 13.41
C MET A 1 -9.45 12.06 12.47
N VAL A 2 -8.19 12.08 12.93
CA VAL A 2 -7.02 11.76 12.11
C VAL A 2 -6.34 10.53 12.69
N PHE A 3 -5.96 9.60 11.82
CA PHE A 3 -5.22 8.39 12.16
C PHE A 3 -3.93 8.34 11.35
N SER A 4 -2.88 7.79 11.94
CA SER A 4 -1.63 7.48 11.23
C SER A 4 -1.40 5.98 11.29
N ILE A 5 -1.43 5.32 10.13
CA ILE A 5 -1.21 3.87 10.01
C ILE A 5 0.02 3.68 9.14
N ASN A 6 1.04 3.03 9.70
CA ASN A 6 2.33 2.87 9.05
C ASN A 6 2.69 1.40 9.00
N PHE A 7 3.13 0.95 7.83
CA PHE A 7 3.61 -0.40 7.60
C PHE A 7 5.11 -0.39 7.43
N VAL A 8 5.81 -1.23 8.19
CA VAL A 8 7.26 -1.44 8.07
C VAL A 8 7.49 -2.87 7.63
N VAL A 9 8.16 -3.04 6.50
CA VAL A 9 8.57 -4.36 6.03
C VAL A 9 9.98 -4.62 6.54
N GLU A 10 10.18 -5.79 7.17
CA GLU A 10 11.48 -6.15 7.72
C GLU A 10 12.59 -6.05 6.65
N LYS A 11 13.61 -5.23 6.91
CA LYS A 11 14.73 -4.99 5.97
C LYS A 11 15.40 -6.29 5.52
N LYS A 12 15.55 -7.27 6.44
CA LYS A 12 16.16 -8.57 6.16
C LYS A 12 15.40 -9.39 5.12
N SER A 13 14.07 -9.22 5.05
CA SER A 13 13.22 -9.92 4.07
C SER A 13 13.39 -9.43 2.63
N LYS A 14 14.11 -8.31 2.42
CA LYS A 14 14.33 -7.69 1.10
C LYS A 14 13.02 -7.48 0.32
N LEU A 15 12.04 -6.85 0.95
CA LEU A 15 10.67 -6.68 0.43
C LEU A 15 9.94 -8.02 0.26
N LEU A 16 10.07 -8.92 1.24
CA LEU A 16 9.49 -10.26 1.19
C LEU A 16 9.88 -11.04 -0.08
N ARG A 17 11.10 -10.85 -0.58
CA ARG A 17 11.55 -11.39 -1.88
C ARG A 17 11.34 -12.88 -2.03
N ASP A 18 11.51 -13.62 -0.94
CA ASP A 18 11.42 -15.08 -0.92
C ASP A 18 9.96 -15.56 -1.01
N TYR A 19 8.99 -14.69 -0.74
CA TYR A 19 7.55 -14.93 -0.89
C TYR A 19 6.96 -14.28 -2.15
N MET A 20 7.49 -13.12 -2.53
CA MET A 20 7.13 -12.39 -3.74
C MET A 20 8.18 -12.64 -4.82
N THR A 21 8.34 -13.92 -5.17
CA THR A 21 9.20 -14.34 -6.28
C THR A 21 8.68 -13.76 -7.59
N ASP A 22 9.53 -13.66 -8.60
CA ASP A 22 9.09 -13.17 -9.91
C ASP A 22 8.03 -14.07 -10.54
N ASP A 23 8.05 -15.37 -10.20
CA ASP A 23 7.06 -16.35 -10.64
C ASP A 23 5.71 -16.09 -9.97
N ASN A 24 5.70 -15.86 -8.66
CA ASN A 24 4.49 -15.51 -7.91
C ASN A 24 3.91 -14.18 -8.40
N ILE A 25 4.75 -13.18 -8.69
CA ILE A 25 4.30 -11.91 -9.24
C ILE A 25 3.65 -12.12 -10.62
N ARG A 26 4.28 -12.90 -11.51
CA ARG A 26 3.72 -13.19 -12.83
C ARG A 26 2.40 -13.95 -12.76
N GLY A 27 2.32 -14.96 -11.90
CA GLY A 27 1.10 -15.72 -11.64
C GLY A 27 -0.02 -14.82 -11.12
N ALA A 28 0.26 -14.02 -10.08
CA ALA A 28 -0.70 -13.08 -9.52
C ALA A 28 -1.20 -12.07 -10.55
N LEU A 29 -0.33 -11.52 -11.42
CA LEU A 29 -0.76 -10.59 -12.46
C LEU A 29 -1.67 -11.27 -13.50
N ALA A 30 -1.40 -12.51 -13.88
CA ALA A 30 -2.26 -13.27 -14.78
C ALA A 30 -3.64 -13.54 -14.15
N GLU A 31 -3.68 -13.94 -12.87
CA GLU A 31 -4.92 -14.15 -12.11
C GLU A 31 -5.73 -12.85 -11.96
N MET A 32 -5.08 -11.72 -11.65
CA MET A 32 -5.74 -10.42 -11.56
C MET A 32 -6.37 -10.01 -12.90
N ARG A 33 -5.73 -10.31 -14.03
CA ARG A 33 -6.30 -10.04 -15.36
C ARG A 33 -7.52 -10.92 -15.65
N ALA A 34 -7.52 -12.18 -15.21
CA ALA A 34 -8.69 -13.04 -15.30
C ALA A 34 -9.87 -12.48 -14.49
N ILE A 35 -9.61 -12.04 -13.26
CA ILE A 35 -10.61 -11.36 -12.41
C ILE A 35 -11.17 -10.10 -13.11
N VAL A 36 -10.31 -9.28 -13.72
CA VAL A 36 -10.75 -8.08 -14.45
C VAL A 36 -11.63 -8.44 -15.65
N ALA A 37 -11.36 -9.55 -16.34
CA ALA A 37 -12.20 -10.03 -17.44
C ALA A 37 -13.60 -10.46 -16.94
N GLU A 38 -13.66 -11.14 -15.79
CA GLU A 38 -14.93 -11.47 -15.12
C GLU A 38 -15.69 -10.21 -14.71
N MET A 39 -15.03 -9.25 -14.06
CA MET A 39 -15.62 -7.97 -13.65
C MET A 39 -16.16 -7.17 -14.83
N THR A 40 -15.47 -7.19 -15.97
CA THR A 40 -15.94 -6.55 -17.22
C THR A 40 -17.27 -7.13 -17.69
N THR A 41 -17.48 -8.43 -17.49
CA THR A 41 -18.71 -9.14 -17.87
C THR A 41 -19.82 -8.90 -16.85
N MET A 42 -19.48 -8.94 -15.56
CA MET A 42 -20.43 -8.73 -14.45
C MET A 42 -20.92 -7.28 -14.34
N ILE A 43 -20.09 -6.31 -14.74
CA ILE A 43 -20.37 -4.87 -14.59
C ILE A 43 -20.16 -4.16 -15.94
N PRO A 44 -21.01 -4.43 -16.95
CA PRO A 44 -20.80 -3.89 -18.30
C PRO A 44 -20.74 -2.37 -18.34
N GLN A 45 -21.46 -1.69 -17.44
CA GLN A 45 -21.47 -0.24 -17.30
C GLN A 45 -20.09 0.35 -16.94
N GLN A 46 -19.19 -0.43 -16.33
CA GLN A 46 -17.80 -0.04 -16.06
C GLN A 46 -16.80 -0.73 -17.00
N GLY A 47 -17.26 -1.39 -18.07
CA GLY A 47 -16.39 -2.19 -18.94
C GLY A 47 -15.27 -1.38 -19.61
N ALA A 48 -15.46 -0.09 -19.87
CA ALA A 48 -14.38 0.78 -20.35
C ALA A 48 -13.25 0.92 -19.33
N HIS A 49 -13.60 1.20 -18.07
CA HIS A 49 -12.63 1.30 -16.97
C HIS A 49 -11.84 -0.01 -16.81
N TYR A 50 -12.53 -1.15 -16.73
CA TYR A 50 -11.86 -2.45 -16.56
C TYR A 50 -10.99 -2.86 -17.74
N ARG A 51 -11.33 -2.46 -18.97
CA ARG A 51 -10.43 -2.65 -20.13
C ARG A 51 -9.13 -1.86 -20.00
N ASP A 52 -9.17 -0.65 -19.45
CA ASP A 52 -7.96 0.13 -19.22
C ASP A 52 -7.13 -0.44 -18.06
N VAL A 53 -7.79 -0.97 -17.02
CA VAL A 53 -7.12 -1.74 -15.95
C VAL A 53 -6.40 -2.96 -16.54
N ASP A 54 -7.04 -3.76 -17.40
CA ASP A 54 -6.40 -4.91 -18.05
C ASP A 54 -5.18 -4.50 -18.89
N LYS A 55 -5.25 -3.38 -19.63
CA LYS A 55 -4.09 -2.86 -20.38
C LYS A 55 -2.91 -2.54 -19.46
N ARG A 56 -3.15 -1.89 -18.32
CA ARG A 56 -2.10 -1.56 -17.34
C ARG A 56 -1.51 -2.81 -16.69
N LEU A 57 -2.36 -3.76 -16.29
CA LEU A 57 -1.91 -5.07 -15.77
C LEU A 57 -1.11 -5.86 -16.82
N LYS A 58 -1.53 -5.86 -18.08
CA LYS A 58 -0.81 -6.50 -19.18
C LYS A 58 0.56 -5.88 -19.43
N SER A 59 0.66 -4.55 -19.33
CA SER A 59 1.94 -3.83 -19.38
C SER A 59 2.88 -4.28 -18.26
N PHE A 60 2.34 -4.40 -17.04
CA PHE A 60 3.10 -4.88 -15.88
C PHE A 60 3.55 -6.34 -16.05
N GLU A 61 2.64 -7.23 -16.45
CA GLU A 61 2.94 -8.64 -16.72
C GLU A 61 4.03 -8.79 -17.80
N THR A 62 3.95 -7.97 -18.86
CA THR A 62 4.94 -7.94 -19.95
C THR A 62 6.32 -7.54 -19.45
N GLU A 63 6.42 -6.54 -18.57
CA GLU A 63 7.70 -6.18 -17.94
C GLU A 63 8.27 -7.32 -17.12
N MET A 64 7.44 -8.00 -16.32
CA MET A 64 7.88 -9.10 -15.46
C MET A 64 8.37 -10.32 -16.26
N LYS A 65 8.00 -10.43 -17.54
CA LYS A 65 8.53 -11.46 -18.46
C LYS A 65 9.90 -11.12 -19.05
N ARG A 66 10.38 -9.87 -18.93
CA ARG A 66 11.68 -9.44 -19.49
C ARG A 66 12.85 -9.93 -18.63
N ARG A 67 14.03 -9.98 -19.26
CA ARG A 67 15.30 -10.33 -18.59
C ARG A 67 15.75 -9.25 -17.59
N ASN A 68 15.51 -7.97 -17.91
CA ASN A 68 15.92 -6.79 -17.14
C ASN A 68 14.75 -6.14 -16.36
N ARG A 69 13.87 -6.96 -15.81
CA ARG A 69 12.72 -6.54 -15.00
C ARG A 69 13.16 -5.87 -13.68
N ASN A 70 12.37 -4.90 -13.20
CA ASN A 70 12.60 -4.28 -11.90
C ASN A 70 11.76 -4.98 -10.80
N SER A 71 12.22 -6.13 -10.33
CA SER A 71 11.49 -6.91 -9.32
C SER A 71 11.35 -6.19 -7.98
N ALA A 72 12.27 -5.28 -7.62
CA ALA A 72 12.17 -4.52 -6.38
C ALA A 72 10.99 -3.56 -6.44
N LEU A 73 10.89 -2.77 -7.52
CA LEU A 73 9.76 -1.87 -7.74
C LEU A 73 8.44 -2.64 -7.86
N ALA A 74 8.44 -3.79 -8.53
CA ALA A 74 7.25 -4.64 -8.63
C ALA A 74 6.73 -5.06 -7.24
N ARG A 75 7.62 -5.46 -6.33
CA ARG A 75 7.26 -5.79 -4.95
C ARG A 75 6.72 -4.58 -4.19
N GLN A 76 7.35 -3.42 -4.34
CA GLN A 76 6.87 -2.17 -3.71
C GLN A 76 5.46 -1.81 -4.18
N ILE A 77 5.17 -1.90 -5.48
CA ILE A 77 3.84 -1.66 -6.06
C ILE A 77 2.80 -2.59 -5.43
N LEU A 78 3.09 -3.90 -5.41
CA LEU A 78 2.16 -4.91 -4.88
C LEU A 78 1.94 -4.76 -3.37
N LEU A 79 3.01 -4.49 -2.61
CA LEU A 79 2.93 -4.25 -1.16
C LEU A 79 2.13 -2.99 -0.84
N CYS A 80 2.42 -1.88 -1.54
CA CYS A 80 1.69 -0.63 -1.38
C CYS A 80 0.19 -0.82 -1.65
N ALA A 81 -0.14 -1.48 -2.76
CA ALA A 81 -1.52 -1.80 -3.12
C ALA A 81 -2.21 -2.66 -2.05
N ALA A 82 -1.53 -3.69 -1.53
CA ALA A 82 -2.06 -4.56 -0.48
C ALA A 82 -2.31 -3.80 0.83
N PHE A 83 -1.36 -2.97 1.27
CA PHE A 83 -1.52 -2.17 2.48
C PHE A 83 -2.64 -1.14 2.36
N ALA A 84 -2.74 -0.44 1.23
CA ALA A 84 -3.82 0.50 0.98
C ALA A 84 -5.20 -0.18 0.98
N SER A 85 -5.30 -1.36 0.35
CA SER A 85 -6.52 -2.18 0.38
C SER A 85 -6.96 -2.54 1.81
N ILE A 86 -6.01 -2.98 2.65
CA ILE A 86 -6.28 -3.30 4.06
C ILE A 86 -6.80 -2.08 4.83
N VAL A 87 -6.14 -0.93 4.67
CA VAL A 87 -6.58 0.33 5.31
C VAL A 87 -7.98 0.71 4.85
N CYS A 88 -8.26 0.65 3.55
CA CYS A 88 -9.57 0.99 3.01
C CYS A 88 -10.66 0.01 3.46
N ARG A 89 -10.33 -1.28 3.61
CA ARG A 89 -11.24 -2.28 4.21
C ARG A 89 -11.61 -1.91 5.64
N HIS A 90 -10.64 -1.60 6.49
CA HIS A 90 -10.92 -1.18 7.86
C HIS A 90 -11.73 0.11 7.91
N LEU A 91 -11.42 1.08 7.04
CA LEU A 91 -12.19 2.31 6.92
C LEU A 91 -13.64 2.04 6.50
N ALA A 92 -13.84 1.18 5.51
CA ALA A 92 -15.16 0.79 5.01
C ALA A 92 -16.01 0.12 6.09
N GLN A 93 -15.41 -0.78 6.87
CA GLN A 93 -16.08 -1.45 7.99
C GLN A 93 -16.42 -0.49 9.13
N ALA A 94 -15.49 0.39 9.51
CA ALA A 94 -15.64 1.25 10.67
C ALA A 94 -16.56 2.47 10.41
N LYS A 95 -16.56 3.00 9.18
CA LYS A 95 -17.23 4.27 8.86
C LYS A 95 -18.26 4.19 7.74
N LYS A 96 -18.28 3.10 6.95
CA LYS A 96 -19.17 2.92 5.80
C LYS A 96 -19.24 4.18 4.91
N PRO A 97 -18.09 4.74 4.50
CA PRO A 97 -18.09 5.92 3.65
C PRO A 97 -18.73 5.57 2.29
N LYS A 98 -19.25 6.59 1.61
CA LYS A 98 -19.66 6.45 0.19
C LYS A 98 -18.47 6.60 -0.76
N LEU A 99 -17.50 7.43 -0.36
CA LEU A 99 -16.33 7.79 -1.16
C LEU A 99 -15.06 7.67 -0.31
N VAL A 100 -14.00 7.15 -0.91
CA VAL A 100 -12.64 7.18 -0.37
C VAL A 100 -11.76 7.90 -1.36
N ARG A 101 -11.03 8.94 -0.91
CA ARG A 101 -10.04 9.61 -1.75
C ARG A 101 -8.65 9.24 -1.30
N TRP A 102 -7.87 8.62 -2.18
CA TRP A 102 -6.44 8.41 -1.99
C TRP A 102 -5.68 9.54 -2.69
N ILE A 103 -4.95 10.32 -1.91
CA ILE A 103 -4.04 11.36 -2.39
C ILE A 103 -2.61 10.84 -2.22
N SER A 104 -1.86 10.76 -3.31
CA SER A 104 -0.46 10.30 -3.29
C SER A 104 0.49 11.36 -3.83
N ASP A 105 1.72 11.36 -3.34
CA ASP A 105 2.81 12.06 -4.00
C ASP A 105 3.22 11.35 -5.30
N ARG A 106 4.11 12.01 -6.06
CA ARG A 106 4.71 11.42 -7.25
C ARG A 106 5.92 10.58 -6.89
N ASP A 107 5.75 9.26 -6.97
CA ASP A 107 6.82 8.28 -6.83
C ASP A 107 6.77 7.25 -7.98
N ALA A 108 7.89 6.57 -8.21
CA ALA A 108 8.03 5.47 -9.15
C ALA A 108 6.97 4.37 -8.96
N ILE A 109 6.50 4.14 -7.73
CA ILE A 109 5.40 3.20 -7.44
C ILE A 109 4.13 3.56 -8.22
N PHE A 110 3.81 4.86 -8.32
CA PHE A 110 2.61 5.37 -8.95
C PHE A 110 2.84 5.82 -10.40
N ASP A 111 4.04 6.23 -10.78
CA ASP A 111 4.34 6.56 -12.18
C ASP A 111 4.36 5.31 -13.08
N LYS A 112 4.74 4.17 -12.51
CA LYS A 112 4.93 2.93 -13.27
C LYS A 112 3.61 2.32 -13.75
N HIS A 113 3.62 1.82 -14.98
CA HIS A 113 2.48 1.19 -15.66
C HIS A 113 1.20 2.02 -15.60
N ASP A 114 1.34 3.35 -15.66
CA ASP A 114 0.24 4.32 -15.59
C ASP A 114 -0.61 4.16 -14.31
N LYS A 115 0.05 4.15 -13.14
CA LYS A 115 -0.58 4.17 -11.82
C LYS A 115 -1.33 2.88 -11.47
N VAL A 116 -0.83 1.74 -11.95
CA VAL A 116 -1.39 0.40 -11.70
C VAL A 116 -1.53 0.05 -10.21
N ALA A 117 -0.74 0.68 -9.33
CA ALA A 117 -0.85 0.50 -7.88
C ALA A 117 -2.27 0.81 -7.35
N PHE A 118 -2.92 1.83 -7.91
CA PHE A 118 -4.30 2.17 -7.55
C PHE A 118 -5.28 1.08 -7.97
N ASP A 119 -5.16 0.57 -9.20
CA ASP A 119 -6.02 -0.51 -9.69
C ASP A 119 -5.86 -1.77 -8.84
N LEU A 120 -4.62 -2.16 -8.54
CA LEU A 120 -4.32 -3.32 -7.71
C LEU A 120 -4.92 -3.16 -6.31
N SER A 121 -4.83 -1.97 -5.71
CA SER A 121 -5.43 -1.73 -4.38
C SER A 121 -6.94 -1.93 -4.38
N PHE A 122 -7.61 -1.51 -5.46
CA PHE A 122 -9.04 -1.63 -5.63
C PHE A 122 -9.46 -3.09 -5.89
N LEU A 123 -8.71 -3.79 -6.74
CA LEU A 123 -8.91 -5.23 -6.98
C LEU A 123 -8.74 -6.04 -5.69
N TYR A 124 -7.67 -5.80 -4.93
CA TYR A 124 -7.48 -6.47 -3.63
C TYR A 124 -8.61 -6.16 -2.65
N PHE A 125 -9.07 -4.91 -2.61
CA PHE A 125 -10.18 -4.51 -1.75
C PHE A 125 -11.47 -5.25 -2.12
N HIS A 126 -11.79 -5.31 -3.41
CA HIS A 126 -12.94 -6.03 -3.93
C HIS A 126 -12.89 -7.52 -3.63
N LEU A 127 -11.78 -8.18 -3.94
CA LEU A 127 -11.60 -9.61 -3.68
C LEU A 127 -11.83 -9.93 -2.22
N HIS A 128 -11.23 -9.13 -1.31
CA HIS A 128 -11.48 -9.30 0.11
C HIS A 128 -12.95 -9.15 0.50
N ARG A 129 -13.69 -8.20 -0.09
CA ARG A 129 -15.12 -8.02 0.19
C ARG A 129 -15.97 -9.16 -0.35
N MET A 130 -15.71 -9.59 -1.58
CA MET A 130 -16.39 -10.73 -2.21
C MET A 130 -16.19 -12.02 -1.41
N MET A 131 -14.96 -12.30 -0.98
CA MET A 131 -14.65 -13.44 -0.11
C MET A 131 -15.39 -13.40 1.24
N ASN A 132 -15.84 -12.23 1.69
CA ASN A 132 -16.61 -12.04 2.92
C ASN A 132 -18.11 -11.81 2.66
N GLY A 133 -18.61 -12.07 1.44
CA GLY A 133 -20.02 -11.93 1.08
C GLY A 133 -20.55 -10.49 1.08
N GLN A 134 -19.67 -9.49 0.95
CA GLN A 134 -20.02 -8.08 0.96
C GLN A 134 -20.13 -7.55 -0.48
N ASP A 135 -21.01 -6.56 -0.70
CA ASP A 135 -21.06 -5.82 -1.98
C ASP A 135 -19.67 -5.29 -2.30
N ALA A 136 -19.13 -5.61 -3.47
CA ALA A 136 -17.79 -5.22 -3.84
C ALA A 136 -17.68 -3.70 -4.10
N LEU A 137 -18.73 -3.05 -4.61
CA LEU A 137 -18.61 -1.79 -5.37
C LEU A 137 -18.68 -0.50 -4.56
N GLU A 138 -19.04 -0.57 -3.27
CA GLU A 138 -18.97 0.56 -2.35
C GLU A 138 -17.79 0.41 -1.37
N PRO A 139 -17.09 1.48 -0.96
CA PRO A 139 -17.17 2.85 -1.46
C PRO A 139 -16.54 3.00 -2.85
N SER A 140 -16.90 4.07 -3.56
CA SER A 140 -16.16 4.47 -4.76
C SER A 140 -14.82 5.11 -4.39
N PHE A 141 -13.79 4.84 -5.18
CA PHE A 141 -12.45 5.38 -4.96
C PHE A 141 -12.18 6.56 -5.90
N LEU A 142 -11.61 7.62 -5.34
CA LEU A 142 -11.13 8.79 -6.07
C LEU A 142 -9.63 8.91 -5.85
N PHE A 143 -8.90 9.24 -6.90
CA PHE A 143 -7.45 9.42 -6.81
C PHE A 143 -7.13 10.91 -6.98
N GLY A 144 -6.50 11.49 -5.97
CA GLY A 144 -5.90 12.82 -6.05
C GLY A 144 -4.45 12.67 -6.47
N LEU A 145 -4.04 13.35 -7.55
CA LEU A 145 -2.72 13.18 -8.18
C LEU A 145 -1.94 14.52 -8.20
N PRO A 146 -1.68 15.12 -7.01
CA PRO A 146 -0.92 16.36 -6.94
C PRO A 146 0.45 16.18 -7.60
N GLY A 147 0.87 17.18 -8.38
CA GLY A 147 2.11 17.13 -9.17
C GLY A 147 1.98 16.45 -10.55
N TRP A 148 0.90 15.72 -10.83
CA TRP A 148 0.57 15.25 -12.19
C TRP A 148 -0.46 16.15 -12.88
N ASP A 149 -1.45 16.61 -12.14
CA ASP A 149 -2.55 17.47 -12.64
C ASP A 149 -2.27 18.96 -12.46
N GLY A 150 -1.14 19.33 -11.86
CA GLY A 150 -0.77 20.71 -11.53
C GLY A 150 -1.51 21.28 -10.31
N ILE A 151 -2.38 20.51 -9.67
CA ILE A 151 -3.20 20.93 -8.52
C ILE A 151 -2.48 20.58 -7.22
N ASN A 152 -1.78 21.57 -6.66
CA ASN A 152 -0.95 21.39 -5.46
C ASN A 152 -1.70 21.65 -4.14
N GLN A 153 -3.04 21.70 -4.15
CA GLN A 153 -3.84 21.99 -2.95
C GLN A 153 -3.64 20.99 -1.80
N PHE A 154 -3.09 19.81 -2.11
CA PHE A 154 -2.80 18.76 -1.13
C PHE A 154 -1.30 18.59 -0.84
N ALA A 155 -0.45 19.51 -1.29
CA ALA A 155 1.01 19.40 -1.17
C ALA A 155 1.50 19.17 0.28
N GLU A 156 0.87 19.81 1.26
CA GLU A 156 1.23 19.59 2.68
C GLU A 156 0.76 18.22 3.20
N PHE A 157 -0.37 17.71 2.71
CA PHE A 157 -0.89 16.40 3.10
C PHE A 157 -0.05 15.24 2.53
N ILE A 158 0.62 15.44 1.40
CA ILE A 158 1.53 14.43 0.81
C ILE A 158 2.92 14.44 1.46
N ARG A 159 3.41 15.60 1.92
CA ARG A 159 4.72 15.70 2.61
C ARG A 159 4.74 14.99 3.96
N LEU A 160 3.60 14.98 4.67
CA LEU A 160 3.51 14.34 5.98
C LEU A 160 3.87 12.84 5.92
N PRO A 161 3.25 12.00 5.06
CA PRO A 161 3.66 10.62 4.83
C PRO A 161 5.16 10.43 4.57
N ASP A 162 5.80 11.30 3.78
CA ASP A 162 7.24 11.20 3.50
C ASP A 162 8.10 11.37 4.75
N TYR A 163 7.74 12.33 5.61
CA TYR A 163 8.41 12.52 6.90
C TYR A 163 8.24 11.30 7.81
N LEU A 164 7.07 10.67 7.81
CA LEU A 164 6.81 9.45 8.60
C LEU A 164 7.59 8.26 8.06
N ALA A 165 7.55 8.05 6.74
CA ALA A 165 8.29 6.99 6.06
C ALA A 165 9.81 7.16 6.27
N GLY A 166 10.32 8.38 6.14
CA GLY A 166 11.73 8.71 6.41
C GLY A 166 12.13 8.43 7.87
N THR A 167 11.28 8.79 8.83
CA THR A 167 11.49 8.50 10.25
C THR A 167 11.59 6.99 10.51
N LEU A 168 10.68 6.20 9.94
CA LEU A 168 10.64 4.74 10.11
C LEU A 168 11.71 4.01 9.30
N ALA A 169 12.20 4.59 8.21
CA ALA A 169 13.34 4.06 7.48
C ALA A 169 14.65 4.24 8.25
N ASP A 170 14.76 5.34 9.00
CA ASP A 170 15.96 5.71 9.76
C ASP A 170 16.08 5.00 11.11
N VAL A 171 14.94 4.71 11.77
CA VAL A 171 14.96 4.06 13.09
C VAL A 171 15.66 2.69 13.04
N LYS A 172 16.56 2.47 13.99
CA LYS A 172 17.24 1.18 14.20
C LYS A 172 16.56 0.42 15.33
N PHE A 173 15.81 -0.61 14.99
CA PHE A 173 15.24 -1.53 15.99
C PHE A 173 16.28 -2.57 16.45
N PRO A 174 16.28 -2.98 17.74
CA PRO A 174 15.40 -2.53 18.82
C PRO A 174 15.91 -1.28 19.58
N ASP A 175 17.10 -0.79 19.24
CA ASP A 175 17.81 0.26 20.00
C ASP A 175 17.11 1.63 19.97
N MET A 176 16.15 1.84 19.07
CA MET A 176 15.39 3.08 18.89
C MET A 176 16.29 4.30 18.65
N THR A 177 17.40 4.09 17.93
CA THR A 177 18.32 5.16 17.56
C THR A 177 18.04 5.68 16.15
N PHE A 178 18.38 6.95 15.95
CA PHE A 178 18.20 7.68 14.69
C PHE A 178 19.56 8.20 14.22
N THR A 179 19.78 8.25 12.90
CA THR A 179 20.97 8.88 12.33
C THR A 179 20.81 10.39 12.20
N HIS A 180 19.57 10.90 12.17
CA HIS A 180 19.27 12.32 12.09
C HIS A 180 18.37 12.79 13.24
N SER A 181 18.77 13.86 13.93
CA SER A 181 18.07 14.43 15.09
C SER A 181 16.64 14.87 14.81
N LYS A 182 16.29 15.18 13.56
CA LYS A 182 14.93 15.58 13.16
C LYS A 182 13.89 14.46 13.28
N PHE A 183 14.31 13.19 13.31
CA PHE A 183 13.40 12.05 13.29
C PHE A 183 12.96 11.60 14.68
N GLU A 184 13.80 11.80 15.69
CA GLU A 184 13.47 11.44 17.07
C GLU A 184 12.21 12.16 17.59
N PRO A 185 12.05 13.50 17.43
CA PRO A 185 10.83 14.19 17.85
C PRO A 185 9.58 13.70 17.13
N VAL A 186 9.68 13.36 15.83
CA VAL A 186 8.56 12.79 15.07
C VAL A 186 8.17 11.44 15.66
N PHE A 187 9.17 10.60 15.94
CA PHE A 187 8.92 9.28 16.48
C PHE A 187 8.29 9.32 17.86
N GLN A 188 8.81 10.13 18.77
CA GLN A 188 8.27 10.27 20.12
C GLN A 188 6.85 10.85 20.09
N ASN A 189 6.63 11.94 19.36
CA ASN A 189 5.33 12.61 19.39
C ASN A 189 4.22 11.81 18.70
N LEU A 190 4.53 11.10 17.61
CA LEU A 190 3.52 10.35 16.87
C LEU A 190 3.42 8.90 17.31
N PHE A 191 4.52 8.15 17.36
CA PHE A 191 4.48 6.70 17.55
C PHE A 191 4.51 6.27 19.02
N VAL A 192 5.08 7.09 19.91
CA VAL A 192 5.09 6.82 21.36
C VAL A 192 3.89 7.47 22.03
N ASN A 193 3.71 8.78 21.83
CA ASN A 193 2.70 9.57 22.55
C ASN A 193 1.40 9.80 21.75
N GLY A 194 1.37 9.45 20.47
CA GLY A 194 0.23 9.73 19.60
C GLY A 194 -0.95 8.78 19.87
N PRO A 195 -2.16 9.30 20.13
CA PRO A 195 -3.30 8.47 20.53
C PRO A 195 -3.89 7.65 19.38
N ASN A 196 -3.68 8.08 18.13
CA ASN A 196 -4.28 7.50 16.92
C ASN A 196 -3.22 6.98 15.93
N ALA A 197 -2.09 6.51 16.45
CA ALA A 197 -1.02 5.94 15.64
C ALA A 197 -0.98 4.41 15.74
N ALA A 198 -0.81 3.75 14.61
CA ALA A 198 -0.55 2.34 14.49
C ALA A 198 0.72 2.12 13.67
N LEU A 199 1.68 1.41 14.26
CA LEU A 199 2.86 0.91 13.57
C LEU A 199 2.73 -0.61 13.43
N VAL A 200 2.68 -1.09 12.19
CA VAL A 200 2.51 -2.50 11.86
C VAL A 200 3.76 -2.99 11.17
N GLU A 201 4.43 -3.96 11.76
CA GLU A 201 5.60 -4.59 11.18
C GLU A 201 5.22 -5.88 10.46
N ILE A 202 5.68 -6.03 9.21
CA ILE A 202 5.50 -7.20 8.37
C ILE A 202 6.80 -8.00 8.37
N LEU A 203 6.69 -9.26 8.79
CA LEU A 203 7.81 -10.14 9.08
C LEU A 203 7.74 -11.39 8.20
N ALA A 204 8.92 -11.80 7.70
CA ALA A 204 9.11 -13.15 7.20
C ALA A 204 9.24 -14.10 8.40
N ARG A 205 8.50 -15.20 8.43
CA ARG A 205 8.65 -16.21 9.50
C ARG A 205 9.76 -17.19 9.16
N GLU A 206 10.58 -17.51 10.17
CA GLU A 206 11.42 -18.71 10.12
C GLU A 206 10.53 -19.95 10.00
N GLY A 207 10.86 -20.85 9.07
CA GLY A 207 10.01 -21.99 8.73
C GLY A 207 8.92 -21.70 7.69
N GLY A 208 8.83 -20.46 7.19
CA GLY A 208 7.97 -20.08 6.08
C GLY A 208 6.73 -19.28 6.48
N GLY A 209 6.34 -18.38 5.58
CA GLY A 209 5.13 -17.56 5.67
C GLY A 209 5.42 -16.10 6.02
N ILE A 210 4.38 -15.28 5.89
CA ILE A 210 4.39 -13.87 6.24
C ILE A 210 3.49 -13.69 7.46
N THR A 211 3.94 -12.89 8.43
CA THR A 211 3.11 -12.48 9.57
C THR A 211 3.18 -10.97 9.77
N ALA A 212 2.27 -10.44 10.56
CA ALA A 212 2.25 -9.04 10.95
C ALA A 212 2.15 -8.92 12.47
N ARG A 213 2.81 -7.91 13.05
CA ARG A 213 2.63 -7.55 14.46
C ARG A 213 2.46 -6.04 14.61
N ARG A 214 1.67 -5.63 15.59
CA ARG A 214 1.62 -4.22 16.00
C ARG A 214 2.81 -3.92 16.90
N LEU A 215 3.62 -2.94 16.53
CA LEU A 215 4.64 -2.38 17.40
C LEU A 215 4.01 -1.30 18.29
N ILE A 216 4.33 -1.34 19.57
CA ILE A 216 3.92 -0.34 20.56
C ILE A 216 5.18 0.23 21.21
N PRO A 217 5.80 1.25 20.58
CA PRO A 217 6.88 1.99 21.20
C PRO A 217 6.40 2.59 22.53
N ARG A 218 7.19 2.44 23.59
CA ARG A 218 6.93 3.09 24.88
C ARG A 218 8.14 3.90 25.26
N ALA A 219 7.94 5.13 25.72
CA ALA A 219 8.99 5.85 26.42
C ALA A 219 9.26 5.10 27.73
N PRO A 220 10.52 5.06 28.21
CA PRO A 220 10.78 4.67 29.59
C PRO A 220 9.96 5.59 30.50
N VAL A 221 9.23 5.00 31.45
CA VAL A 221 8.57 5.79 32.50
C VAL A 221 9.69 6.35 33.36
N ILE A 222 9.96 7.65 33.22
CA ILE A 222 10.77 8.37 34.20
C ILE A 222 9.85 8.55 35.41
N ILE A 223 10.01 7.70 36.41
CA ILE A 223 9.37 7.83 37.74
C ILE A 223 10.21 8.79 38.58
#